data_AF-A0AAV0XW19-F1
#
_entry.id   AF-A0AAV0XW19-F1
#
_cell.length_a   1.000
_cell.length_b   1.000
_cell.length_c   1.000
_cell.angle_alpha   90.00
_cell.angle_beta   90.00
_cell.angle_gamma   90.00
#
_symmetry.space_group_name_H-M   'P 1'
#
loop_
_entity.id
_entity.type
_entity.pdbx_description
1 polymer ?
#
loop_
_entity_poly.entity_id
_entity_poly.type
_entity_poly.pdbx_seq_one_letter_code
_entity_poly.pdbx_strand_id
1 'polypeptide(L)'
;MDLNSRKIIDFKLVQKGMVKGDLERKACEMLLEEMVEQGCKIDLFLTDRHKGIRYDIRTKFPEILHEFDIWHLSKSLMKRMKILDKKYLDAYLWKTSINNHLWWSSKTCKEDGSLLTQKFTSVLQHISNIHEWEEDGIIKKNVNMIH
;
A
#
# COMPACT_ATOMS: atom_id res chain seq x y z
N MET A 1 1.98 -13.58 -6.96
CA MET A 1 0.66 -14.25 -7.09
C MET A 1 -0.12 -13.49 -8.13
N ASP A 2 -0.77 -14.19 -9.06
CA ASP A 2 -1.65 -13.58 -10.04
C ASP A 2 -2.98 -13.18 -9.40
N LEU A 3 -3.48 -11.98 -9.68
CA LEU A 3 -4.73 -11.47 -9.11
C LEU A 3 -5.96 -12.20 -9.68
N ASN A 4 -5.89 -12.64 -10.94
CA ASN A 4 -7.02 -13.25 -11.63
C ASN A 4 -7.20 -14.72 -11.23
N SER A 5 -6.14 -15.51 -11.35
CA SER A 5 -6.15 -16.95 -11.06
C SER A 5 -5.92 -17.28 -9.59
N ARG A 6 -5.42 -16.32 -8.78
CA ARG A 6 -5.00 -16.51 -7.38
C ARG A 6 -3.92 -17.57 -7.21
N LYS A 7 -3.17 -17.87 -8.27
CA LYS A 7 -2.08 -18.85 -8.27
C LYS A 7 -0.72 -18.17 -8.11
N ILE A 8 0.23 -18.93 -7.58
CA ILE A 8 1.64 -18.56 -7.66
C ILE A 8 2.08 -18.85 -9.09
N ILE A 9 2.47 -17.82 -9.84
CA ILE A 9 2.99 -17.97 -11.21
C ILE A 9 4.42 -18.49 -11.13
N ASP A 10 5.25 -17.87 -10.30
CA ASP A 10 6.66 -18.21 -10.16
C ASP A 10 7.16 -17.88 -8.75
N PHE A 11 8.28 -18.49 -8.35
CA PHE A 11 8.98 -18.24 -7.09
C PHE A 11 10.50 -18.28 -7.30
N LYS A 12 11.21 -17.33 -6.70
CA LYS A 12 12.69 -17.29 -6.70
C LYS A 12 13.25 -17.37 -5.31
N LEU A 13 14.26 -18.22 -5.15
CA LEU A 13 15.02 -18.36 -3.91
C LEU A 13 16.47 -17.97 -4.18
N VAL A 14 16.91 -16.88 -3.53
CA VAL A 14 18.30 -16.41 -3.59
C VAL A 14 18.91 -16.51 -2.20
N GLN A 15 20.10 -17.11 -2.12
CA GLN A 15 20.83 -17.28 -0.86
C GLN A 15 22.04 -16.35 -0.77
N LYS A 16 22.47 -16.04 0.46
CA LYS A 16 23.56 -15.10 0.77
C LYS A 16 24.92 -15.42 0.12
N GLY A 17 25.12 -16.64 -0.37
CA GLY A 17 26.32 -17.04 -1.13
C GLY A 17 26.25 -16.82 -2.64
N MET A 18 25.04 -16.66 -3.20
CA MET A 18 24.82 -16.54 -4.65
C MET A 18 25.01 -15.11 -5.14
N VAL A 19 24.68 -14.13 -4.30
CA VAL A 19 24.66 -12.72 -4.65
C VAL A 19 25.24 -11.90 -3.51
N LYS A 20 26.10 -10.94 -3.85
CA LYS A 20 26.58 -9.93 -2.89
C LYS A 20 25.60 -8.76 -2.85
N GLY A 21 25.20 -8.36 -1.64
CA GLY A 21 24.38 -7.17 -1.40
C GLY A 21 22.92 -7.50 -1.11
N ASP A 22 22.03 -6.74 -1.72
CA ASP A 22 20.59 -6.78 -1.48
C ASP A 22 19.94 -8.00 -2.16
N LEU A 23 19.74 -9.05 -1.38
CA LEU A 23 19.22 -10.33 -1.86
C LEU A 23 17.78 -10.22 -2.35
N GLU A 24 16.95 -9.43 -1.67
CA GLU A 24 15.53 -9.27 -2.02
C GLU A 24 15.39 -8.55 -3.36
N ARG A 25 16.14 -7.45 -3.52
CA ARG A 25 16.21 -6.73 -4.80
C ARG A 25 16.68 -7.63 -5.94
N LYS A 26 17.76 -8.41 -5.74
CA LYS A 26 18.25 -9.29 -6.82
C LYS A 26 17.33 -10.46 -7.11
N ALA A 27 16.70 -11.05 -6.10
CA ALA A 27 15.69 -12.08 -6.32
C ALA A 27 14.50 -11.54 -7.13
N CYS A 28 14.05 -10.32 -6.82
CA CYS A 28 12.97 -9.66 -7.54
C CYS A 28 13.35 -9.34 -8.99
N GLU A 29 14.57 -8.83 -9.22
CA GLU A 29 15.06 -8.55 -10.57
C GLU A 29 15.12 -9.82 -11.41
N MET A 30 15.74 -10.90 -10.91
CA MET A 30 15.81 -12.18 -11.62
C MET A 30 14.42 -12.76 -11.92
N LEU A 31 13.49 -12.66 -10.96
CA LEU A 31 12.11 -13.10 -11.17
C LEU A 31 11.44 -12.35 -12.32
N LEU A 32 11.56 -11.01 -12.34
CA LEU A 32 10.94 -10.18 -13.38
C LEU A 32 11.57 -10.42 -14.75
N GLU A 33 12.91 -10.53 -14.82
CA GLU A 33 13.63 -10.84 -16.07
C GLU A 33 13.14 -12.16 -16.67
N GLU A 34 13.11 -13.23 -15.88
CA GLU A 34 12.67 -14.54 -16.36
C GLU A 34 11.19 -14.58 -16.77
N MET A 35 10.32 -13.88 -16.04
CA MET A 35 8.90 -13.78 -16.40
C MET A 35 8.73 -13.08 -17.76
N VAL A 36 9.45 -11.98 -17.99
CA VAL A 36 9.40 -11.25 -19.26
C VAL A 36 10.00 -12.07 -20.41
N GLU A 37 11.11 -12.77 -20.17
CA GLU A 37 11.73 -13.67 -21.16
C GLU A 37 10.79 -14.81 -21.58
N GLN A 38 9.97 -15.32 -20.66
CA GLN A 38 8.94 -16.31 -20.95
C GLN A 38 7.71 -15.73 -21.66
N GLY A 39 7.71 -14.44 -22.00
CA GLY A 39 6.60 -13.76 -22.64
C GLY A 39 5.44 -13.41 -21.70
N CYS A 40 5.66 -13.43 -20.38
CA CYS A 40 4.64 -13.02 -19.42
C CYS A 40 4.54 -11.48 -19.41
N LYS A 41 3.38 -10.96 -19.82
CA LYS A 41 3.08 -9.53 -19.71
C LYS A 41 2.59 -9.20 -18.30
N ILE A 42 3.34 -8.37 -17.58
CA ILE A 42 2.99 -7.92 -16.24
C ILE A 42 2.43 -6.50 -16.33
N ASP A 43 1.11 -6.34 -16.23
CA ASP A 43 0.49 -5.01 -16.28
C ASP A 43 0.64 -4.24 -14.96
N LEU A 44 0.51 -4.94 -13.82
CA LEU A 44 0.56 -4.39 -12.46
C LEU A 44 1.43 -5.27 -11.57
N PHE A 45 2.34 -4.66 -10.83
CA PHE A 45 3.18 -5.34 -9.86
C PHE A 45 3.10 -4.65 -8.50
N LEU A 46 2.72 -5.41 -7.47
CA LEU A 46 2.55 -4.93 -6.10
C LEU A 46 3.72 -5.40 -5.24
N THR A 47 4.42 -4.47 -4.58
CA THR A 47 5.53 -4.80 -3.68
C THR A 47 5.47 -4.04 -2.36
N ASP A 48 6.37 -4.41 -1.46
CA ASP A 48 6.73 -3.61 -0.29
C ASP A 48 7.42 -2.30 -0.68
N ARG A 49 7.57 -1.41 0.31
CA ARG A 49 8.26 -0.11 0.18
C ARG A 49 9.78 -0.25 0.13
N HIS A 50 10.28 -1.16 -0.70
CA HIS A 50 11.69 -1.41 -0.88
C HIS A 50 12.28 -0.43 -1.92
N LYS A 51 13.16 0.48 -1.49
CA LYS A 51 13.71 1.55 -2.35
C LYS A 51 14.45 1.02 -3.59
N GLY A 52 15.22 -0.06 -3.43
CA GLY A 52 15.96 -0.71 -4.52
C GLY A 52 15.05 -1.29 -5.59
N ILE A 53 14.10 -2.14 -5.22
CA ILE A 53 13.08 -2.70 -6.11
C ILE A 53 12.28 -1.60 -6.84
N ARG A 54 11.81 -0.57 -6.11
CA ARG A 54 11.11 0.57 -6.72
C ARG A 54 11.97 1.26 -7.80
N TYR A 55 13.26 1.44 -7.52
CA TYR A 55 14.19 2.01 -8.49
C TYR A 55 14.31 1.09 -9.72
N ASP A 56 14.54 -0.20 -9.50
CA ASP A 56 14.73 -1.17 -10.59
C ASP A 56 13.52 -1.26 -11.50
N ILE A 57 12.30 -1.42 -10.95
CA ILE A 57 11.07 -1.49 -11.75
C ILE A 57 10.94 -0.24 -12.61
N ARG A 58 11.07 0.95 -11.99
CA ARG A 58 10.97 2.23 -12.72
C ARG A 58 12.02 2.38 -13.83
N THR A 59 13.22 1.83 -13.67
CA THR A 59 14.32 2.01 -14.63
C THR A 59 14.47 0.89 -15.66
N LYS A 60 14.11 -0.35 -15.31
CA LYS A 60 14.34 -1.55 -16.13
C LYS A 60 13.05 -2.10 -16.73
N PHE A 61 11.92 -1.87 -16.06
CA PHE A 61 10.60 -2.37 -16.46
C PHE A 61 9.56 -1.22 -16.46
N PRO A 62 9.81 -0.11 -17.19
CA PRO A 62 8.98 1.09 -17.14
C PRO A 62 7.52 0.88 -17.63
N GLU A 63 7.27 -0.19 -18.37
CA GLU A 63 5.95 -0.62 -18.81
C GLU A 63 5.09 -1.26 -17.71
N ILE A 64 5.72 -1.71 -16.62
CA ILE A 64 5.01 -2.30 -15.48
C ILE A 64 4.51 -1.17 -14.57
N LEU A 65 3.19 -1.12 -14.35
CA LEU A 65 2.63 -0.26 -13.32
C LEU A 65 3.05 -0.79 -11.93
N HIS A 66 3.82 0.01 -11.19
CA HIS A 66 4.29 -0.36 -9.86
C HIS A 66 3.44 0.28 -8.77
N GLU A 67 2.84 -0.54 -7.92
CA GLU A 67 2.04 -0.11 -6.78
C GLU A 67 2.54 -0.74 -5.47
N PHE A 68 2.09 -0.20 -4.34
CA PHE A 68 2.44 -0.73 -3.02
C PHE A 68 1.32 -1.56 -2.40
N ASP A 69 1.71 -2.62 -1.70
CA ASP A 69 0.76 -3.41 -0.93
C ASP A 69 0.21 -2.61 0.27
N ILE A 70 -1.10 -2.33 0.22
CA ILE A 70 -1.84 -1.63 1.26
C ILE A 70 -1.85 -2.39 2.60
N TRP A 71 -1.73 -3.72 2.59
CA TRP A 71 -1.66 -4.52 3.80
C TRP A 71 -0.46 -4.14 4.66
N HIS A 72 0.71 -3.90 4.05
CA HIS A 72 1.90 -3.44 4.77
C HIS A 72 1.67 -2.06 5.40
N LEU A 73 0.93 -1.16 4.74
CA LEU A 73 0.54 0.12 5.31
C LEU A 73 -0.39 -0.07 6.51
N SER A 74 -1.48 -0.84 6.36
CA SER A 74 -2.43 -1.17 7.42
C SER A 74 -1.71 -1.78 8.63
N LYS A 75 -0.84 -2.77 8.42
CA LYS A 75 -0.03 -3.39 9.48
C LYS A 75 0.84 -2.37 10.22
N SER A 76 1.51 -1.47 9.48
CA SER A 76 2.36 -0.43 10.08
C SER A 76 1.55 0.59 10.89
N LEU A 77 0.36 0.95 10.41
CA LEU A 77 -0.58 1.83 11.10
C LEU A 77 -1.09 1.18 12.39
N MET A 78 -1.51 -0.09 12.33
CA MET A 78 -2.00 -0.83 13.50
C MET A 78 -0.91 -1.01 14.57
N LYS A 79 0.37 -1.13 14.18
CA LYS A 79 1.49 -1.14 15.12
C LYS A 79 1.60 0.18 15.88
N ARG A 80 1.40 1.32 15.20
CA ARG A 80 1.41 2.65 15.83
C ARG A 80 0.19 2.87 16.72
N MET A 81 -1.01 2.45 16.27
CA MET A 81 -2.23 2.51 17.09
C MET A 81 -2.07 1.73 18.39
N LYS A 82 -1.52 0.52 18.36
CA LYS A 82 -1.25 -0.27 19.59
C LYS A 82 -0.39 0.46 20.64
N ILE A 83 0.47 1.40 20.22
CA ILE A 83 1.27 2.21 21.15
C ILE A 83 0.41 3.35 21.71
N LEU A 84 -0.41 3.99 20.86
CA LEU A 84 -1.33 5.05 21.25
C LEU A 84 -2.43 4.56 22.20
N ASP A 85 -3.03 3.40 21.92
CA ASP A 85 -4.10 2.79 22.72
C ASP A 85 -3.68 2.51 24.16
N LYS A 86 -2.38 2.33 24.42
CA LYS A 86 -1.84 2.18 25.78
C LYS A 86 -1.85 3.47 26.59
N LYS A 87 -1.85 4.62 25.91
CA LYS A 87 -1.80 5.95 26.52
C LYS A 87 -3.15 6.65 26.50
N TYR A 88 -3.98 6.38 25.48
CA TYR A 88 -5.27 7.02 25.27
C TYR A 88 -6.33 5.96 24.96
N LEU A 89 -7.29 5.78 25.87
CA LEU A 89 -8.36 4.79 25.70
C LEU A 89 -9.22 5.08 24.47
N ASP A 90 -9.41 6.35 24.12
CA ASP A 90 -10.19 6.73 22.94
C ASP A 90 -9.56 6.20 21.64
N ALA A 91 -8.23 6.14 21.56
CA ALA A 91 -7.54 5.59 20.38
C ALA A 91 -7.90 4.12 20.15
N TYR A 92 -8.09 3.35 21.24
CA TYR A 92 -8.54 1.96 21.16
C TYR A 92 -9.94 1.84 20.53
N LEU A 93 -10.86 2.73 20.88
CA LEU A 93 -12.23 2.74 20.34
C LEU A 93 -12.26 2.98 18.82
N TRP A 94 -11.36 3.84 18.33
CA TRP A 94 -11.33 4.23 16.91
C TRP A 94 -10.47 3.32 16.02
N LYS A 95 -9.65 2.45 16.61
CA LYS A 95 -8.65 1.66 15.87
C LYS A 95 -9.24 0.83 14.72
N THR A 96 -10.34 0.13 14.97
CA THR A 96 -11.00 -0.70 13.95
C THR A 96 -11.54 0.18 12.83
N SER A 97 -12.26 1.26 13.17
CA SER A 97 -12.85 2.19 12.21
C SER A 97 -11.77 2.87 11.36
N ILE A 98 -10.66 3.31 11.95
CA ILE A 98 -9.51 3.88 11.23
C ILE A 98 -8.94 2.86 10.23
N ASN A 99 -8.81 1.59 10.63
CA ASN A 99 -8.30 0.55 9.73
C ASN A 99 -9.28 0.26 8.59
N ASN A 100 -10.57 0.14 8.89
CA ASN A 100 -11.62 -0.08 7.89
C ASN A 100 -11.67 1.09 6.90
N HIS A 101 -11.53 2.32 7.41
CA HIS A 101 -11.50 3.54 6.60
C HIS A 101 -10.28 3.59 5.68
N LEU A 102 -9.11 3.10 6.11
CA LEU A 102 -7.94 2.96 5.24
C LEU A 102 -8.23 2.00 4.08
N TRP A 103 -8.79 0.83 4.35
CA TRP A 103 -9.15 -0.16 3.33
C TRP A 103 -10.22 0.37 2.37
N TRP A 104 -11.24 1.04 2.88
CA TRP A 104 -12.27 1.67 2.07
C TRP A 104 -11.73 2.81 1.20
N SER A 105 -10.85 3.64 1.76
CA SER A 105 -10.20 4.73 1.02
C SER A 105 -9.37 4.17 -0.13
N SER A 106 -8.59 3.11 0.12
CA SER A 106 -7.81 2.40 -0.91
C SER A 106 -8.69 1.79 -1.99
N LYS A 107 -9.79 1.13 -1.60
CA LYS A 107 -10.73 0.53 -2.56
C LYS A 107 -11.45 1.57 -3.43
N THR A 108 -11.66 2.78 -2.92
CA THR A 108 -12.49 3.79 -3.59
C THR A 108 -11.69 4.97 -4.16
N CYS A 109 -10.36 4.95 -4.09
CA CYS A 109 -9.52 6.03 -4.60
C CYS A 109 -9.37 6.01 -6.13
N LYS A 110 -9.85 4.98 -6.83
CA LYS A 110 -9.77 4.88 -8.31
C LYS A 110 -8.34 5.09 -8.81
N GLU A 111 -7.36 4.47 -8.15
CA GLU A 111 -5.93 4.58 -8.49
C GLU A 111 -5.33 6.00 -8.33
N ASP A 112 -6.07 6.94 -7.72
CA ASP A 112 -5.58 8.27 -7.39
C ASP A 112 -5.04 8.32 -5.95
N GLY A 113 -3.71 8.41 -5.83
CA GLY A 113 -3.01 8.53 -4.55
C GLY A 113 -3.35 9.79 -3.76
N SER A 114 -3.71 10.89 -4.44
CA SER A 114 -4.15 12.13 -3.80
C SER A 114 -5.54 11.94 -3.20
N LEU A 115 -6.46 11.33 -3.94
CA LEU A 115 -7.79 10.99 -3.45
C LEU A 115 -7.74 9.97 -2.31
N LEU A 116 -6.84 8.98 -2.37
CA LEU A 116 -6.59 8.04 -1.27
C LEU A 116 -6.19 8.80 0.00
N THR A 117 -5.23 9.71 -0.12
CA THR A 117 -4.72 10.49 1.01
C THR A 117 -5.83 11.36 1.59
N GLN A 118 -6.54 12.10 0.75
CA GLN A 118 -7.67 12.95 1.16
C GLN A 118 -8.77 12.17 1.86
N LYS A 119 -9.20 11.03 1.30
CA LYS A 119 -10.21 10.17 1.90
C LYS A 119 -9.75 9.63 3.24
N PHE A 120 -8.51 9.14 3.31
CA PHE A 120 -8.02 8.54 4.55
C PHE A 120 -7.84 9.59 5.66
N THR A 121 -7.30 10.78 5.35
CA THR A 121 -7.08 11.84 6.36
C THR A 121 -8.38 12.46 6.86
N SER A 122 -9.49 12.38 6.10
CA SER A 122 -10.80 12.84 6.57
C SER A 122 -11.28 12.14 7.85
N VAL A 123 -10.75 10.95 8.16
CA VAL A 123 -11.07 10.24 9.41
C VAL A 123 -10.77 11.08 10.65
N LEU A 124 -9.75 11.94 10.60
CA LEU A 124 -9.38 12.80 11.72
C LEU A 124 -10.43 13.88 11.99
N GLN A 125 -11.02 14.42 10.92
CA GLN A 125 -12.12 15.38 11.02
C GLN A 125 -13.36 14.70 11.60
N HIS A 126 -13.67 13.49 11.13
CA HIS A 126 -14.77 12.71 11.69
C HIS A 126 -14.61 12.42 13.18
N ILE A 127 -13.42 11.98 13.61
CA ILE A 127 -13.11 11.74 15.03
C ILE A 127 -13.31 13.01 15.87
N SER A 128 -13.04 14.18 15.28
CA SER A 128 -13.23 15.50 15.91
C SER A 128 -14.66 16.05 15.79
N ASN A 129 -15.60 15.25 15.27
CA ASN A 129 -16.98 15.64 14.96
C ASN A 129 -17.09 16.86 14.01
N ILE A 130 -16.11 17.02 13.12
CA ILE A 130 -16.08 18.04 12.08
C ILE A 130 -16.49 17.37 10.76
N HIS A 131 -17.61 17.80 10.19
CA HIS A 131 -18.19 17.19 8.98
C HIS A 131 -18.04 18.03 7.72
N GLU A 132 -17.65 19.30 7.87
CA GLU A 132 -17.36 20.23 6.79
C GLU A 132 -16.10 21.04 7.15
N TRP A 133 -15.16 21.17 6.22
CA TRP A 133 -13.95 21.97 6.40
C TRP A 133 -13.47 22.54 5.06
N GLU A 134 -12.67 23.60 5.11
CA GLU A 134 -12.04 24.21 3.94
C GLU A 134 -10.58 23.77 3.86
N GLU A 135 -10.15 23.31 2.69
CA GLU A 135 -8.75 22.98 2.40
C GLU A 135 -8.42 23.47 0.99
N ASP A 136 -7.43 24.35 0.87
CA ASP A 136 -7.02 25.01 -0.38
C ASP A 136 -8.16 25.76 -1.10
N GLY A 137 -9.06 26.41 -0.35
CA GLY A 137 -10.21 27.14 -0.91
C GLY A 137 -11.37 26.26 -1.38
N ILE A 138 -11.29 24.94 -1.13
CA ILE A 138 -12.33 23.98 -1.51
C ILE A 138 -13.03 23.48 -0.24
N ILE A 139 -14.35 23.63 -0.19
CA ILE A 139 -15.19 23.05 0.87
C ILE A 139 -15.24 21.53 0.67
N LYS A 140 -14.78 20.80 1.67
CA LYS A 140 -14.78 19.34 1.74
C LYS A 140 -15.81 18.89 2.77
N LYS A 141 -16.50 17.80 2.45
CA LYS A 141 -17.48 17.15 3.34
C LYS A 141 -16.99 15.77 3.70
N ASN A 142 -17.34 15.33 4.90
CA ASN A 142 -17.02 13.98 5.35
C ASN A 142 -17.67 12.94 4.44
N VAL A 143 -16.93 11.89 4.10
CA VAL A 143 -17.51 10.71 3.48
C VAL A 143 -17.87 9.75 4.61
N ASN A 144 -19.11 9.24 4.61
CA ASN A 144 -19.63 8.37 5.67
C ASN A 144 -18.59 7.31 6.06
N MET A 145 -18.18 7.29 7.34
CA MET A 145 -17.21 6.31 7.80
C MET A 145 -17.86 4.92 7.79
N ILE A 146 -17.11 3.92 7.35
CA ILE A 146 -17.54 2.53 7.51
C ILE A 146 -17.22 2.11 8.95
N HIS A 147 -18.26 1.98 9.76
CA HIS A 147 -18.18 1.38 11.09
C HIS A 147 -17.95 -0.13 11.00
#